data_AF-A0A2T6CVZ0-F1
#
_entry.id   AF-A0A2T6CVZ0-F1
#
_cell.length_a   1.000
_cell.length_b   1.000
_cell.length_c   1.000
_cell.angle_alpha   90.00
_cell.angle_beta   90.00
_cell.angle_gamma   90.00
#
_symmetry.space_group_name_H-M   'P 1'
#
loop_
_entity.id
_entity.type
_entity.pdbx_description
1 polymer ?
#
loop_
_entity_poly.entity_id
_entity_poly.type
_entity_poly.pdbx_seq_one_letter_code
_entity_poly.pdbx_strand_id
1 'polypeptide(L)'
;MLLASALVGAVIDWRVTAMQSREIARTEARVATLRRAVAVATTRVAGQQAAERAAEDRWDVVAAQMAIDERYGPAPAKIWRARIKGLQDAMARTPGMQVPELAHLQLKDWVEAAVRAAETSPADMGRVLAALRYLARLRVAEKIQDALARYVATPGNTWPTDMRELIPLLPGNVTAEMLASYRLTNAAQEGAVPHQAIEGTFGAISIRLTPGGWSANAKLRPDTSDDAYALFGGLGTDRLHGLLEAQQQQVLGSAQRLMPMLEGLFSEKQFEEIGPQVRAAVQQYIAANAGRAPRSMADIRALLPASSTIADALRPVLAQLEYAMEHGGEAPADPRRLKRYVEALDDARVLRRLRLTPEPDGGVTMNFDFGS
;
A
#
# COMPACT_ATOMS: atom_id res chain seq x y z
N MET A 1 -88.17 26.32 38.56
CA MET A 1 -86.72 26.51 38.85
C MET A 1 -85.96 25.22 39.16
N LEU A 2 -86.42 24.34 40.07
CA LEU A 2 -85.66 23.15 40.50
C LEU A 2 -85.12 22.25 39.36
N LEU A 3 -85.95 21.94 38.34
CA LEU A 3 -85.53 21.13 37.17
C LEU A 3 -84.36 21.73 36.37
N ALA A 4 -84.27 23.07 36.28
CA ALA A 4 -83.19 23.72 35.55
C ALA A 4 -81.85 23.59 36.30
N SER A 5 -81.88 23.63 37.64
CA SER A 5 -80.67 23.47 38.47
C SER A 5 -80.08 22.05 38.36
N ALA A 6 -80.94 21.02 38.36
CA ALA A 6 -80.51 19.63 38.20
C ALA A 6 -79.85 19.37 36.83
N LEU A 7 -80.40 19.93 35.75
CA LEU A 7 -79.82 19.84 34.41
C LEU A 7 -78.46 20.53 34.30
N VAL A 8 -78.28 21.70 34.92
CA VAL A 8 -76.99 22.40 34.94
C VAL A 8 -75.93 21.59 35.70
N GLY A 9 -76.30 21.00 36.85
CA GLY A 9 -75.41 20.11 37.60
C GLY A 9 -74.92 18.92 36.78
N ALA A 10 -75.84 18.19 36.14
CA ALA A 10 -75.51 17.01 35.32
C ALA A 10 -74.60 17.35 34.11
N VAL A 11 -74.79 18.51 33.47
CA VAL A 11 -73.95 18.97 32.35
C VAL A 11 -72.55 19.39 32.81
N ILE A 12 -72.43 19.99 34.00
CA ILE A 12 -71.12 20.33 34.59
C ILE A 12 -70.35 19.05 34.96
N ASP A 13 -70.99 18.12 35.67
CA ASP A 13 -70.37 16.86 36.10
C ASP A 13 -69.88 16.05 34.89
N TRP A 14 -70.74 15.85 33.89
CA TRP A 14 -70.36 15.17 32.63
C TRP A 14 -69.17 15.84 31.92
N ARG A 15 -69.09 17.18 31.92
CA ARG A 15 -67.95 17.90 31.33
C ARG A 15 -66.67 17.71 32.14
N VAL A 16 -66.75 17.66 33.47
CA VAL A 16 -65.59 17.39 34.35
C VAL A 16 -65.09 15.96 34.13
N THR A 17 -65.97 14.95 34.14
CA THR A 17 -65.59 13.56 33.85
C THR A 17 -64.97 13.43 32.47
N ALA A 18 -65.58 14.02 31.43
CA ALA A 18 -65.07 13.96 30.07
C ALA A 18 -63.72 14.69 29.89
N MET A 19 -63.46 15.74 30.68
CA MET A 19 -62.15 16.41 30.71
C MET A 19 -61.10 15.51 31.37
N GLN A 20 -61.41 14.94 32.53
CA GLN A 20 -60.52 14.02 33.26
C GLN A 20 -60.18 12.77 32.41
N SER A 21 -61.16 12.14 31.75
CA SER A 21 -60.91 11.00 30.86
C SER A 21 -59.99 11.36 29.68
N ARG A 22 -60.10 12.56 29.12
CA ARG A 22 -59.20 13.04 28.05
C ARG A 22 -57.80 13.32 28.58
N GLU A 23 -57.67 13.80 29.80
CA GLU A 23 -56.36 14.04 30.42
C GLU A 23 -55.66 12.72 30.76
N ILE A 24 -56.38 11.74 31.33
CA ILE A 24 -55.91 10.37 31.55
C ILE A 24 -55.45 9.74 30.23
N ALA A 25 -56.28 9.76 29.18
CA ALA A 25 -55.90 9.20 27.87
C ALA A 25 -54.66 9.89 27.26
N ARG A 26 -54.47 11.20 27.50
CA ARG A 26 -53.26 11.93 27.08
C ARG A 26 -52.03 11.55 27.91
N THR A 27 -52.14 11.36 29.22
CA THR A 27 -51.01 10.91 30.04
C THR A 27 -50.63 9.47 29.72
N GLU A 28 -51.60 8.58 29.52
CA GLU A 28 -51.38 7.20 29.06
C GLU A 28 -50.68 7.15 27.70
N ALA A 29 -51.12 7.94 26.71
CA ALA A 29 -50.46 8.03 25.41
C ALA A 29 -49.02 8.56 25.50
N ARG A 30 -48.76 9.55 26.37
CA ARG A 30 -47.39 10.02 26.67
C ARG A 30 -46.54 8.95 27.33
N VAL A 31 -47.06 8.24 28.35
CA VAL A 31 -46.37 7.15 29.03
C VAL A 31 -46.06 5.99 28.07
N ALA A 32 -47.00 5.62 27.19
CA ALA A 32 -46.79 4.60 26.17
C ALA A 32 -45.69 5.02 25.16
N THR A 33 -45.66 6.30 24.77
CA THR A 33 -44.63 6.85 23.87
C THR A 33 -43.25 6.86 24.54
N LEU A 34 -43.16 7.30 25.79
CA LEU A 34 -41.92 7.27 26.57
C LEU A 34 -41.41 5.84 26.80
N ARG A 35 -42.30 4.87 27.10
CA ARG A 35 -41.92 3.45 27.23
C ARG A 35 -41.32 2.89 25.94
N ARG A 36 -41.86 3.24 24.77
CA ARG A 36 -41.28 2.85 23.46
C ARG A 36 -39.91 3.50 23.24
N ALA A 37 -39.77 4.80 23.53
CA ALA A 37 -38.50 5.51 23.39
C ALA A 37 -37.41 4.93 24.31
N VAL A 38 -37.76 4.62 25.57
CA VAL A 38 -36.86 3.95 26.53
C VAL A 38 -36.49 2.56 26.00
N ALA A 39 -37.44 1.73 25.55
CA ALA A 39 -37.14 0.40 25.01
C ALA A 39 -36.15 0.46 23.83
N VAL A 40 -36.36 1.38 22.87
CA VAL A 40 -35.44 1.60 21.74
C VAL A 40 -34.06 2.05 22.22
N ALA A 41 -33.99 2.97 23.19
CA ALA A 41 -32.72 3.41 23.78
C ALA A 41 -31.98 2.27 24.49
N THR A 42 -32.68 1.46 25.30
CA THR A 42 -32.12 0.28 25.97
C THR A 42 -31.60 -0.74 24.97
N THR A 43 -32.34 -1.04 23.90
CA THR A 43 -31.85 -1.93 22.82
C THR A 43 -30.60 -1.37 22.14
N ARG A 44 -30.54 -0.05 21.91
CA ARG A 44 -29.37 0.61 21.32
C ARG A 44 -28.14 0.53 22.23
N VAL A 45 -28.30 0.78 23.53
CA VAL A 45 -27.22 0.68 24.53
C VAL A 45 -26.74 -0.77 24.67
N ALA A 46 -27.66 -1.74 24.73
CA ALA A 46 -27.30 -3.16 24.76
C ALA A 46 -26.53 -3.59 23.50
N GLY A 47 -26.94 -3.12 22.32
CA GLY A 47 -26.22 -3.36 21.06
C GLY A 47 -24.82 -2.72 21.03
N GLN A 48 -24.68 -1.50 21.57
CA GLN A 48 -23.38 -0.84 21.72
C GLN A 48 -22.46 -1.60 22.69
N GLN A 49 -22.96 -2.03 23.84
CA GLN A 49 -22.20 -2.82 24.82
C GLN A 49 -21.80 -4.20 24.26
N ALA A 50 -22.66 -4.85 23.47
CA ALA A 50 -22.33 -6.10 22.80
C ALA A 50 -21.23 -5.90 21.72
N ALA A 51 -21.30 -4.81 20.95
CA ALA A 51 -20.26 -4.46 19.99
C ALA A 51 -18.92 -4.08 20.66
N GLU A 52 -18.98 -3.41 21.82
CA GLU A 52 -17.80 -3.08 22.62
C GLU A 52 -17.14 -4.34 23.17
N ARG A 53 -17.89 -5.27 23.79
CA ARG A 53 -17.36 -6.58 24.23
C ARG A 53 -16.77 -7.39 23.08
N ALA A 54 -17.47 -7.46 21.94
CA ALA A 54 -16.95 -8.14 20.75
C ALA A 54 -15.69 -7.46 20.17
N ALA A 55 -15.44 -6.18 20.49
CA ALA A 55 -14.16 -5.53 20.21
C ALA A 55 -13.11 -5.87 21.28
N GLU A 56 -13.47 -5.96 22.57
CA GLU A 56 -12.59 -6.45 23.64
C GLU A 56 -12.08 -7.87 23.36
N ASP A 57 -12.96 -8.79 22.98
CA ASP A 57 -12.59 -10.18 22.62
C ASP A 57 -11.56 -10.21 21.47
N ARG A 58 -11.69 -9.32 20.48
CA ARG A 58 -10.72 -9.16 19.39
C ARG A 58 -9.38 -8.62 19.87
N TRP A 59 -9.37 -7.74 20.88
CA TRP A 59 -8.14 -7.26 21.50
C TRP A 59 -7.42 -8.36 22.27
N ASP A 60 -8.16 -9.26 22.93
CA ASP A 60 -7.57 -10.34 23.70
C ASP A 60 -7.00 -11.44 22.79
N VAL A 61 -7.68 -11.75 21.68
CA VAL A 61 -7.12 -12.59 20.60
C VAL A 61 -5.85 -11.96 20.00
N VAL A 62 -5.83 -10.66 19.73
CA VAL A 62 -4.60 -10.00 19.23
C VAL A 62 -3.51 -9.94 20.29
N ALA A 63 -3.82 -9.68 21.56
CA ALA A 63 -2.83 -9.70 22.63
C ALA A 63 -2.23 -11.10 22.83
N ALA A 64 -3.03 -12.17 22.72
CA ALA A 64 -2.54 -13.54 22.69
C ALA A 64 -1.65 -13.79 21.46
N GLN A 65 -2.07 -13.35 20.27
CA GLN A 65 -1.28 -13.48 19.04
C GLN A 65 0.04 -12.70 19.08
N MET A 66 0.08 -11.59 19.80
CA MET A 66 1.27 -10.74 19.97
C MET A 66 2.18 -11.20 21.11
N ALA A 67 1.65 -11.84 22.14
CA ALA A 67 2.45 -12.51 23.17
C ALA A 67 3.25 -13.71 22.64
N ILE A 68 2.93 -14.19 21.42
CA ILE A 68 3.65 -15.24 20.70
C ILE A 68 4.85 -14.68 19.91
N ASP A 69 4.85 -13.40 19.52
CA ASP A 69 5.95 -12.77 18.78
C ASP A 69 6.85 -12.00 19.78
N GLU A 70 8.03 -12.58 20.06
CA GLU A 70 8.98 -12.11 21.08
C GLU A 70 9.32 -10.61 20.96
N ARG A 71 9.22 -10.03 19.76
CA ARG A 71 9.53 -8.62 19.47
C ARG A 71 8.65 -7.62 20.23
N TYR A 72 7.47 -8.01 20.71
CA TYR A 72 6.54 -7.09 21.39
C TYR A 72 6.60 -7.15 22.91
N GLY A 73 7.26 -8.17 23.47
CA GLY A 73 7.33 -8.43 24.92
C GLY A 73 5.98 -8.73 25.59
N PRO A 74 5.98 -9.16 26.86
CA PRO A 74 4.78 -9.55 27.59
C PRO A 74 3.98 -8.35 28.13
N ALA A 75 3.75 -7.32 27.31
CA ALA A 75 2.95 -6.16 27.67
C ALA A 75 1.44 -6.52 27.65
N PRO A 76 0.68 -6.34 28.75
CA PRO A 76 -0.74 -6.69 28.82
C PRO A 76 -1.58 -5.99 27.75
N ALA A 77 -2.60 -6.68 27.22
CA ALA A 77 -3.56 -6.19 26.22
C ALA A 77 -4.05 -4.75 26.49
N LYS A 78 -4.33 -4.46 27.77
CA LYS A 78 -4.79 -3.15 28.26
C LYS A 78 -3.80 -2.01 27.97
N ILE A 79 -2.49 -2.24 28.01
CA ILE A 79 -1.47 -1.24 27.70
C ILE A 79 -1.48 -0.93 26.20
N TRP A 80 -1.52 -1.96 25.34
CA TRP A 80 -1.59 -1.76 23.89
C TRP A 80 -2.87 -1.04 23.46
N ARG A 81 -4.01 -1.44 24.01
CA ARG A 81 -5.30 -0.76 23.77
C ARG A 81 -5.23 0.73 24.15
N ALA A 82 -4.61 1.06 25.29
CA ALA A 82 -4.43 2.45 25.71
C ALA A 82 -3.48 3.24 24.80
N ARG A 83 -2.36 2.65 24.37
CA ARG A 83 -1.40 3.29 23.43
C ARG A 83 -2.03 3.55 22.06
N ILE A 84 -2.78 2.58 21.53
CA ILE A 84 -3.46 2.71 20.22
C ILE A 84 -4.58 3.74 20.29
N LYS A 85 -5.34 3.77 21.38
CA LYS A 85 -6.28 4.87 21.63
C LYS A 85 -5.55 6.22 21.67
N GLY A 86 -4.40 6.30 22.33
CA GLY A 86 -3.55 7.50 22.34
C GLY A 86 -3.13 7.96 20.94
N LEU A 87 -2.75 7.03 20.05
CA LEU A 87 -2.44 7.31 18.64
C LEU A 87 -3.66 7.78 17.86
N GLN A 88 -4.82 7.13 18.03
CA GLN A 88 -6.07 7.52 17.37
C GLN A 88 -6.51 8.93 17.83
N ASP A 89 -6.47 9.20 19.14
CA ASP A 89 -6.79 10.50 19.73
C ASP A 89 -5.77 11.58 19.28
N ALA A 90 -4.49 11.23 19.10
CA ALA A 90 -3.49 12.16 18.55
C ALA A 90 -3.76 12.47 17.07
N MET A 91 -3.99 11.44 16.25
CA MET A 91 -4.33 11.57 14.84
C MET A 91 -5.62 12.39 14.62
N ALA A 92 -6.61 12.21 15.50
CA ALA A 92 -7.85 12.97 15.46
C ALA A 92 -7.65 14.47 15.73
N ARG A 93 -6.66 14.83 16.57
CA ARG A 93 -6.31 16.21 16.93
C ARG A 93 -5.37 16.91 15.95
N THR A 94 -4.74 16.19 15.02
CA THR A 94 -3.81 16.79 14.03
C THR A 94 -4.51 17.01 12.67
N PRO A 95 -4.79 18.27 12.28
CA PRO A 95 -5.42 18.56 11.00
C PRO A 95 -4.60 17.99 9.82
N GLY A 96 -5.30 17.43 8.84
CA GLY A 96 -4.67 16.83 7.66
C GLY A 96 -4.00 15.47 7.87
N MET A 97 -3.92 14.93 9.09
CA MET A 97 -3.52 13.53 9.32
C MET A 97 -4.68 12.55 9.14
N GLN A 98 -5.92 12.99 9.42
CA GLN A 98 -7.12 12.23 9.07
C GLN A 98 -7.25 12.12 7.54
N VAL A 99 -7.38 10.90 7.04
CA VAL A 99 -7.73 10.56 5.66
C VAL A 99 -8.68 9.35 5.67
N PRO A 100 -9.61 9.23 4.72
CA PRO A 100 -10.58 8.12 4.71
C PRO A 100 -9.89 6.73 4.67
N GLU A 101 -8.72 6.62 4.02
CA GLU A 101 -7.94 5.38 3.88
C GLU A 101 -7.59 4.75 5.25
N LEU A 102 -7.55 5.51 6.34
CA LEU A 102 -7.29 5.00 7.70
C LEU A 102 -8.26 3.89 8.12
N ALA A 103 -9.47 3.86 7.55
CA ALA A 103 -10.46 2.80 7.76
C ALA A 103 -10.00 1.41 7.27
N HIS A 104 -8.95 1.34 6.44
CA HIS A 104 -8.37 0.09 5.95
C HIS A 104 -7.21 -0.43 6.81
N LEU A 105 -6.73 0.33 7.80
CA LEU A 105 -5.69 -0.14 8.72
C LEU A 105 -6.19 -1.31 9.55
N GLN A 106 -5.38 -2.37 9.60
CA GLN A 106 -5.64 -3.55 10.40
C GLN A 106 -5.13 -3.33 11.83
N LEU A 107 -5.67 -4.09 12.79
CA LEU A 107 -5.35 -3.95 14.21
C LEU A 107 -3.83 -4.09 14.49
N LYS A 108 -3.16 -4.99 13.76
CA LYS A 108 -1.70 -5.17 13.75
C LYS A 108 -0.92 -3.91 13.35
N ASP A 109 -1.40 -3.14 12.37
CA ASP A 109 -0.72 -1.93 11.89
C ASP A 109 -0.76 -0.83 12.98
N TRP A 110 -1.90 -0.73 13.67
CA TRP A 110 -2.04 0.13 14.84
C TRP A 110 -1.11 -0.28 15.99
N VAL A 111 -0.93 -1.59 16.26
CA VAL A 111 -0.03 -2.00 17.35
C VAL A 111 1.43 -1.79 17.00
N GLU A 112 1.86 -2.08 15.77
CA GLU A 112 3.23 -1.78 15.31
C GLU A 112 3.56 -0.28 15.40
N ALA A 113 2.60 0.59 15.11
CA ALA A 113 2.74 2.03 15.36
C ALA A 113 2.78 2.36 16.87
N ALA A 114 2.00 1.66 17.70
CA ALA A 114 1.96 1.88 19.15
C ALA A 114 3.19 1.39 19.90
N VAL A 115 3.86 0.34 19.39
CA VAL A 115 5.17 -0.14 19.86
C VAL A 115 6.18 0.99 19.70
N ARG A 116 6.33 1.49 18.47
CA ARG A 116 7.22 2.60 18.16
C ARG A 116 6.89 3.86 18.91
N ALA A 117 5.61 4.23 18.98
CA ALA A 117 5.16 5.41 19.72
C ALA A 117 5.58 5.39 21.21
N ALA A 118 5.90 4.23 21.77
CA ALA A 118 6.44 4.09 23.13
C ALA A 118 7.98 4.16 23.20
N GLU A 119 8.67 3.85 22.11
CA GLU A 119 10.14 3.96 21.95
C GLU A 119 10.57 5.35 21.45
N THR A 120 9.61 6.10 20.92
CA THR A 120 9.78 7.33 20.14
C THR A 120 9.55 8.58 20.99
N SER A 121 10.32 9.65 20.75
CA SER A 121 10.16 10.89 21.52
C SER A 121 8.85 11.63 21.19
N PRO A 122 8.33 12.52 22.06
CA PRO A 122 7.14 13.32 21.74
C PRO A 122 7.28 14.18 20.48
N ALA A 123 8.49 14.63 20.13
CA ALA A 123 8.75 15.40 18.91
C ALA A 123 8.58 14.54 17.64
N ASP A 124 8.80 13.23 17.77
CA ASP A 124 8.81 12.27 16.66
C ASP A 124 7.45 11.61 16.42
N MET A 125 6.46 11.86 17.29
CA MET A 125 5.09 11.37 17.14
C MET A 125 4.48 11.71 15.76
N GLY A 126 4.83 12.87 15.20
CA GLY A 126 4.40 13.26 13.86
C GLY A 126 4.85 12.28 12.76
N ARG A 127 6.03 11.66 12.92
CA ARG A 127 6.58 10.65 12.00
C ARG A 127 5.78 9.34 12.08
N VAL A 128 5.42 8.91 13.29
CA VAL A 128 4.56 7.71 13.50
C VAL A 128 3.16 7.91 12.89
N LEU A 129 2.57 9.10 13.03
CA LEU A 129 1.26 9.40 12.44
C LEU A 129 1.33 9.47 10.89
N ALA A 130 2.39 10.05 10.34
CA ALA A 130 2.62 10.09 8.89
C ALA A 130 2.83 8.67 8.31
N ALA A 131 3.56 7.82 9.03
CA ALA A 131 3.79 6.42 8.70
C ALA A 131 2.48 5.60 8.67
N LEU A 132 1.61 5.73 9.68
CA LEU A 132 0.28 5.10 9.68
C LEU A 132 -0.58 5.56 8.49
N ARG A 133 -0.56 6.86 8.18
CA ARG A 133 -1.27 7.43 7.02
C ARG A 133 -0.75 6.89 5.69
N TYR A 134 0.56 6.64 5.58
CA TYR A 134 1.16 6.03 4.40
C TYR A 134 0.73 4.55 4.25
N LEU A 135 0.81 3.76 5.32
CA LEU A 135 0.35 2.36 5.33
C LEU A 135 -1.13 2.24 4.96
N ALA A 136 -1.97 3.13 5.49
CA ALA A 136 -3.40 3.19 5.16
C ALA A 136 -3.64 3.35 3.65
N ARG A 137 -2.88 4.25 3.01
CA ARG A 137 -2.92 4.48 1.55
C ARG A 137 -2.40 3.30 0.75
N LEU A 138 -1.33 2.65 1.20
CA LEU A 138 -0.81 1.46 0.54
C LEU A 138 -1.87 0.35 0.48
N ARG A 139 -2.60 0.12 1.58
CA ARG A 139 -3.72 -0.84 1.64
C ARG A 139 -4.90 -0.51 0.71
N VAL A 140 -5.09 0.75 0.35
CA VAL A 140 -6.09 1.17 -0.65
C VAL A 140 -5.52 1.06 -2.06
N ALA A 141 -4.25 1.41 -2.25
CA ALA A 141 -3.54 1.29 -3.52
C ALA A 141 -3.46 -0.18 -4.00
N GLU A 142 -3.20 -1.14 -3.10
CA GLU A 142 -3.30 -2.59 -3.35
C GLU A 142 -4.67 -2.95 -3.95
N LYS A 143 -5.77 -2.47 -3.36
CA LYS A 143 -7.15 -2.76 -3.81
C LYS A 143 -7.47 -2.13 -5.16
N ILE A 144 -6.92 -0.94 -5.41
CA ILE A 144 -7.03 -0.25 -6.70
C ILE A 144 -6.24 -1.02 -7.78
N GLN A 145 -5.06 -1.53 -7.46
CA GLN A 145 -4.26 -2.36 -8.38
C GLN A 145 -4.99 -3.68 -8.70
N ASP A 146 -5.54 -4.37 -7.69
CA ASP A 146 -6.34 -5.58 -7.90
C ASP A 146 -7.58 -5.32 -8.78
N ALA A 147 -8.24 -4.17 -8.59
CA ALA A 147 -9.37 -3.76 -9.41
C ALA A 147 -8.93 -3.43 -10.85
N LEU A 148 -7.82 -2.71 -11.03
CA LEU A 148 -7.24 -2.37 -12.34
C LEU A 148 -6.82 -3.61 -13.13
N ALA A 149 -6.12 -4.57 -12.49
CA ALA A 149 -5.69 -5.81 -13.13
C ALA A 149 -6.90 -6.60 -13.65
N ARG A 150 -7.98 -6.71 -12.85
CA ARG A 150 -9.24 -7.35 -13.26
C ARG A 150 -9.97 -6.55 -14.35
N TYR A 151 -9.91 -5.21 -14.31
CA TYR A 151 -10.49 -4.36 -15.35
C TYR A 151 -9.85 -4.61 -16.72
N VAL A 152 -8.52 -4.60 -16.78
CA VAL A 152 -7.75 -4.79 -18.03
C VAL A 152 -7.78 -6.24 -18.51
N ALA A 153 -7.92 -7.23 -17.61
CA ALA A 153 -8.08 -8.63 -17.97
C ALA A 153 -9.48 -8.98 -18.53
N THR A 154 -10.45 -8.07 -18.45
CA THR A 154 -11.82 -8.31 -18.96
C THR A 154 -11.85 -8.15 -20.49
N PRO A 155 -12.32 -9.16 -21.26
CA PRO A 155 -12.32 -9.09 -22.72
C PRO A 155 -13.08 -7.88 -23.26
N GLY A 156 -12.41 -7.08 -24.09
CA GLY A 156 -12.99 -5.87 -24.69
C GLY A 156 -12.78 -4.58 -23.88
N ASN A 157 -12.34 -4.66 -22.63
CA ASN A 157 -11.92 -3.48 -21.88
C ASN A 157 -10.55 -2.98 -22.36
N THR A 158 -10.39 -1.66 -22.45
CA THR A 158 -9.08 -1.00 -22.55
C THR A 158 -8.62 -0.56 -21.16
N TRP A 159 -7.52 0.20 -21.10
CA TRP A 159 -7.19 0.97 -19.89
C TRP A 159 -8.36 1.89 -19.49
N PRO A 160 -8.68 2.03 -18.19
CA PRO A 160 -9.76 2.91 -17.77
C PRO A 160 -9.47 4.37 -18.12
N THR A 161 -10.48 5.14 -18.52
CA THR A 161 -10.34 6.59 -18.78
C THR A 161 -10.61 7.45 -17.55
N ASP A 162 -11.31 6.88 -16.57
CA ASP A 162 -11.64 7.48 -15.28
C ASP A 162 -11.46 6.47 -14.12
N MET A 163 -10.96 6.92 -12.96
CA MET A 163 -10.86 6.09 -11.74
C MET A 163 -12.21 5.48 -11.32
N ARG A 164 -13.33 6.13 -11.65
CA ARG A 164 -14.69 5.69 -11.36
C ARG A 164 -15.07 4.39 -12.09
N GLU A 165 -14.41 4.07 -13.20
CA GLU A 165 -14.61 2.79 -13.92
C GLU A 165 -14.19 1.57 -13.08
N LEU A 166 -13.32 1.76 -12.08
CA LEU A 166 -12.88 0.70 -11.17
C LEU A 166 -13.86 0.45 -10.01
N ILE A 167 -14.83 1.35 -9.76
CA ILE A 167 -15.78 1.23 -8.63
C ILE A 167 -16.51 -0.12 -8.58
N PRO A 168 -17.02 -0.69 -9.70
CA PRO A 168 -17.70 -2.00 -9.67
C PRO A 168 -16.80 -3.18 -9.28
N LEU A 169 -15.47 -3.03 -9.37
CA LEU A 169 -14.49 -4.08 -9.07
C LEU A 169 -13.81 -3.90 -7.70
N LEU A 170 -13.98 -2.72 -7.09
CA LEU A 170 -13.45 -2.39 -5.78
C LEU A 170 -14.32 -3.01 -4.66
N PRO A 171 -13.71 -3.42 -3.53
CA PRO A 171 -14.49 -3.83 -2.37
C PRO A 171 -15.25 -2.62 -1.80
N GLY A 172 -16.50 -2.83 -1.37
CA GLY A 172 -17.42 -1.74 -0.99
C GLY A 172 -17.03 -0.88 0.22
N ASN A 173 -15.86 -1.10 0.81
CA ASN A 173 -15.26 -0.19 1.79
C ASN A 173 -14.30 0.85 1.18
N VAL A 174 -13.90 0.72 -0.08
CA VAL A 174 -13.17 1.78 -0.81
C VAL A 174 -14.18 2.77 -1.38
N THR A 175 -14.11 4.03 -0.96
CA THR A 175 -15.09 5.07 -1.33
C THR A 175 -14.61 5.89 -2.54
N ALA A 176 -15.56 6.57 -3.22
CA ALA A 176 -15.22 7.51 -4.29
C ALA A 176 -14.35 8.69 -3.79
N GLU A 177 -14.46 9.06 -2.51
CA GLU A 177 -13.61 10.07 -1.87
C GLU A 177 -12.14 9.62 -1.78
N MET A 178 -11.90 8.35 -1.44
CA MET A 178 -10.54 7.78 -1.49
C MET A 178 -9.99 7.81 -2.92
N LEU A 179 -10.80 7.40 -3.91
CA LEU A 179 -10.39 7.40 -5.33
C LEU A 179 -10.05 8.78 -5.87
N ALA A 180 -10.66 9.85 -5.34
CA ALA A 180 -10.34 11.23 -5.73
C ALA A 180 -8.89 11.66 -5.36
N SER A 181 -8.21 10.90 -4.49
CA SER A 181 -6.78 11.08 -4.18
C SER A 181 -5.83 10.41 -5.18
N TYR A 182 -6.36 9.70 -6.19
CA TYR A 182 -5.61 8.98 -7.21
C TYR A 182 -5.94 9.51 -8.59
N ARG A 183 -4.94 9.53 -9.48
CA ARG A 183 -5.05 10.07 -10.84
C ARG A 183 -4.56 9.02 -11.84
N LEU A 184 -5.28 8.86 -12.94
CA LEU A 184 -4.75 8.14 -14.11
C LEU A 184 -3.65 8.97 -14.78
N THR A 185 -2.50 8.37 -15.03
CA THR A 185 -1.37 8.98 -15.72
C THR A 185 -0.99 8.16 -16.95
N ASN A 186 -0.95 8.83 -18.11
CA ASN A 186 -0.26 8.30 -19.27
C ASN A 186 1.23 8.62 -19.08
N ALA A 187 2.09 7.62 -18.86
CA ALA A 187 3.53 7.83 -18.62
C ALA A 187 4.31 8.15 -19.93
N ALA A 188 3.73 8.98 -20.80
CA ALA A 188 4.24 9.28 -22.14
C ALA A 188 5.40 10.31 -22.16
N GLN A 189 5.92 10.75 -21.01
CA GLN A 189 6.91 11.83 -20.91
C GLN A 189 8.31 11.42 -20.42
N GLU A 190 8.55 10.15 -20.04
CA GLU A 190 9.84 9.68 -19.50
C GLU A 190 10.62 8.76 -20.48
N GLY A 191 10.57 9.07 -21.78
CA GLY A 191 11.52 8.57 -22.80
C GLY A 191 11.42 7.10 -23.23
N ALA A 192 10.68 6.26 -22.50
CA ALA A 192 10.41 4.87 -22.85
C ALA A 192 8.90 4.60 -22.97
N VAL A 193 8.57 3.50 -23.66
CA VAL A 193 7.23 2.94 -24.00
C VAL A 193 6.08 3.49 -23.13
N PRO A 194 4.97 3.98 -23.74
CA PRO A 194 3.85 4.56 -22.99
C PRO A 194 3.09 3.48 -22.21
N HIS A 195 3.55 3.18 -21.00
CA HIS A 195 2.81 2.42 -20.01
C HIS A 195 1.83 3.37 -19.31
N GLN A 196 0.56 3.06 -19.39
CA GLN A 196 -0.45 3.76 -18.62
C GLN A 196 -0.34 3.31 -17.16
N ALA A 197 -0.57 4.21 -16.22
CA ALA A 197 -0.40 3.99 -14.80
C ALA A 197 -1.46 4.75 -13.99
N ILE A 198 -1.56 4.44 -12.70
CA ILE A 198 -2.32 5.22 -11.73
C ILE A 198 -1.32 5.84 -10.75
N GLU A 199 -1.27 7.16 -10.67
CA GLU A 199 -0.43 7.87 -9.72
C GLU A 199 -1.26 8.47 -8.58
N GLY A 200 -0.98 8.05 -7.35
CA GLY A 200 -1.40 8.77 -6.14
C GLY A 200 -0.24 9.64 -5.64
N THR A 201 -0.44 10.95 -5.50
CA THR A 201 0.60 11.88 -5.02
C THR A 201 0.31 12.31 -3.59
N PHE A 202 1.29 12.11 -2.70
CA PHE A 202 1.12 12.17 -1.26
C PHE A 202 2.26 12.96 -0.60
N GLY A 203 2.27 14.28 -0.80
CA GLY A 203 3.39 15.13 -0.38
C GLY A 203 4.60 14.88 -1.26
N ALA A 204 5.70 14.42 -0.66
CA ALA A 204 6.93 14.08 -1.38
C ALA A 204 6.92 12.67 -2.03
N ILE A 205 5.97 11.79 -1.66
CA ILE A 205 5.91 10.42 -2.18
C ILE A 205 4.84 10.33 -3.27
N SER A 206 5.14 9.71 -4.40
CA SER A 206 4.10 9.21 -5.32
C SER A 206 4.13 7.69 -5.44
N ILE A 207 2.94 7.09 -5.52
CA ILE A 207 2.74 5.66 -5.75
C ILE A 207 2.19 5.51 -7.17
N ARG A 208 2.92 4.80 -8.03
CA ARG A 208 2.59 4.52 -9.43
C ARG A 208 2.17 3.05 -9.55
N LEU A 209 0.90 2.80 -9.88
CA LEU A 209 0.33 1.45 -10.07
C LEU A 209 0.26 1.11 -11.56
N THR A 210 0.54 -0.14 -11.90
CA THR A 210 0.39 -0.73 -13.23
C THR A 210 -0.25 -2.12 -13.10
N PRO A 211 -0.70 -2.78 -14.19
CA PRO A 211 -1.28 -4.12 -14.09
C PRO A 211 -0.26 -5.17 -13.64
N GLY A 212 1.02 -4.98 -13.96
CA GLY A 212 2.11 -5.90 -13.62
C GLY A 212 2.78 -5.63 -12.26
N GLY A 213 2.40 -4.59 -11.53
CA GLY A 213 3.07 -4.20 -10.29
C GLY A 213 2.88 -2.73 -9.92
N TRP A 214 3.41 -2.34 -8.77
CA TRP A 214 3.47 -0.94 -8.33
C TRP A 214 4.92 -0.52 -8.08
N SER A 215 5.16 0.78 -8.12
CA SER A 215 6.40 1.41 -7.67
C SER A 215 6.09 2.65 -6.84
N ALA A 216 6.85 2.89 -5.79
CA ALA A 216 6.79 4.14 -5.04
C ALA A 216 8.06 4.96 -5.31
N ASN A 217 7.89 6.21 -5.70
CA ASN A 217 8.97 7.17 -5.87
C ASN A 217 8.85 8.24 -4.78
N ALA A 218 9.87 8.36 -3.93
CA ALA A 218 10.06 9.56 -3.13
C ALA A 218 10.73 10.62 -4.01
N LYS A 219 10.04 11.73 -4.30
CA LYS A 219 10.65 12.90 -4.94
C LYS A 219 11.44 13.66 -3.88
N LEU A 220 12.58 13.09 -3.52
CA LEU A 220 13.52 13.62 -2.53
C LEU A 220 13.90 15.04 -2.93
N ARG A 221 13.52 16.03 -2.11
CA ARG A 221 14.26 17.29 -2.11
C ARG A 221 15.58 17.08 -1.35
N PRO A 222 16.68 17.77 -1.70
CA PRO A 222 17.98 17.58 -1.05
C PRO A 222 17.99 17.80 0.47
N ASP A 223 16.99 18.50 1.00
CA ASP A 223 16.78 18.81 2.42
C ASP A 223 15.83 17.83 3.15
N THR A 224 15.32 16.79 2.46
CA THR A 224 14.29 15.87 2.98
C THR A 224 14.65 14.38 2.89
N SER A 225 15.91 14.05 2.55
CA SER A 225 16.38 12.65 2.51
C SER A 225 16.17 11.94 3.85
N ASP A 226 16.50 12.61 4.94
CA ASP A 226 16.49 12.04 6.28
C ASP A 226 15.06 11.77 6.75
N ASP A 227 14.09 12.60 6.33
CA ASP A 227 12.66 12.36 6.58
C ASP A 227 12.14 11.15 5.80
N ALA A 228 12.54 10.99 4.52
CA ALA A 228 12.14 9.82 3.74
C ALA A 228 12.74 8.53 4.31
N TYR A 229 14.06 8.52 4.56
CA TYR A 229 14.73 7.36 5.17
C TYR A 229 14.26 7.08 6.61
N ALA A 230 13.86 8.09 7.39
CA ALA A 230 13.25 7.87 8.69
C ALA A 230 11.79 7.39 8.61
N LEU A 231 11.03 7.77 7.59
CA LEU A 231 9.64 7.31 7.40
C LEU A 231 9.60 5.86 6.90
N PHE A 232 10.57 5.43 6.09
CA PHE A 232 10.72 4.04 5.64
C PHE A 232 11.48 3.16 6.66
N GLY A 233 12.63 3.61 7.17
CA GLY A 233 13.42 2.88 8.18
C GLY A 233 12.74 2.83 9.55
N GLY A 234 12.01 3.88 9.91
CA GLY A 234 11.20 3.92 11.13
C GLY A 234 10.09 2.87 11.13
N LEU A 235 9.52 2.49 9.98
CA LEU A 235 8.44 1.49 9.93
C LEU A 235 8.86 0.02 10.11
N GLY A 236 10.12 -0.23 10.45
CA GLY A 236 10.62 -1.58 10.71
C GLY A 236 10.76 -2.30 9.39
N THR A 237 12.02 -2.48 8.99
CA THR A 237 12.40 -3.07 7.71
C THR A 237 11.57 -4.32 7.40
N ASP A 238 11.39 -5.21 8.38
CA ASP A 238 10.71 -6.52 8.29
C ASP A 238 9.30 -6.52 7.68
N ARG A 239 8.51 -5.44 7.74
CA ARG A 239 7.15 -5.44 7.16
C ARG A 239 7.04 -4.64 5.86
N LEU A 240 7.83 -3.60 5.69
CA LEU A 240 7.98 -2.99 4.38
C LEU A 240 8.73 -3.96 3.45
N HIS A 241 9.75 -4.67 3.95
CA HIS A 241 10.19 -5.96 3.41
C HIS A 241 8.99 -6.91 3.32
N GLY A 242 8.37 -7.39 4.40
CA GLY A 242 7.30 -8.40 4.34
C GLY A 242 6.17 -8.19 3.30
N LEU A 243 5.79 -6.94 2.97
CA LEU A 243 4.84 -6.61 1.89
C LEU A 243 5.51 -6.43 0.52
N LEU A 244 6.75 -5.92 0.46
CA LEU A 244 7.60 -6.09 -0.72
C LEU A 244 7.83 -7.60 -0.92
N GLU A 245 8.63 -8.27 -0.10
CA GLU A 245 8.82 -9.72 0.02
C GLU A 245 7.60 -10.62 -0.22
N ALA A 246 6.35 -10.31 0.15
CA ALA A 246 5.25 -11.23 -0.19
C ALA A 246 5.01 -11.33 -1.71
N GLN A 247 5.02 -10.20 -2.41
CA GLN A 247 4.89 -10.12 -3.88
C GLN A 247 6.24 -10.26 -4.56
N GLN A 248 7.28 -9.80 -3.87
CA GLN A 248 8.59 -9.66 -4.40
C GLN A 248 9.44 -10.88 -4.10
N GLN A 249 9.28 -11.72 -3.06
CA GLN A 249 10.16 -12.90 -2.80
C GLN A 249 10.13 -13.93 -3.93
N GLN A 250 9.05 -13.99 -4.71
CA GLN A 250 9.08 -14.81 -5.93
C GLN A 250 10.20 -14.35 -6.89
N VAL A 251 10.57 -13.06 -6.81
CA VAL A 251 11.64 -12.34 -7.54
C VAL A 251 12.87 -11.99 -6.67
N LEU A 252 12.72 -11.81 -5.35
CA LEU A 252 13.70 -11.37 -4.34
C LEU A 252 14.21 -12.51 -3.47
N GLY A 253 13.44 -13.57 -3.21
CA GLY A 253 14.01 -14.83 -2.73
C GLY A 253 14.93 -15.40 -3.81
N SER A 254 14.58 -15.19 -5.09
CA SER A 254 15.49 -15.32 -6.22
C SER A 254 16.63 -14.30 -6.14
N ALA A 255 16.38 -12.99 -6.08
CA ALA A 255 17.47 -11.99 -6.10
C ALA A 255 18.41 -12.02 -4.88
N GLN A 256 17.95 -12.26 -3.65
CA GLN A 256 18.79 -12.43 -2.45
C GLN A 256 19.70 -13.66 -2.56
N ARG A 257 19.22 -14.76 -3.17
CA ARG A 257 20.07 -15.91 -3.52
C ARG A 257 21.08 -15.57 -4.61
N LEU A 258 20.77 -14.59 -5.47
CA LEU A 258 21.62 -14.15 -6.58
C LEU A 258 22.50 -12.94 -6.24
N MET A 259 22.26 -12.19 -5.17
CA MET A 259 23.06 -11.02 -4.78
C MET A 259 24.52 -11.41 -4.50
N PRO A 260 24.83 -12.46 -3.73
CA PRO A 260 26.20 -12.96 -3.60
C PRO A 260 26.81 -13.45 -4.92
N MET A 261 25.98 -13.90 -5.88
CA MET A 261 26.47 -14.22 -7.22
C MET A 261 26.81 -12.94 -8.00
N LEU A 262 25.93 -11.94 -8.00
CA LEU A 262 26.08 -10.63 -8.65
C LEU A 262 27.29 -9.86 -8.11
N GLU A 263 27.46 -9.81 -6.79
CA GLU A 263 28.64 -9.26 -6.10
C GLU A 263 29.93 -10.00 -6.46
N GLY A 264 29.83 -11.31 -6.78
CA GLY A 264 30.95 -12.14 -7.24
C GLY A 264 31.21 -12.13 -8.76
N LEU A 265 30.34 -11.53 -9.58
CA LEU A 265 30.49 -11.59 -11.05
C LEU A 265 31.64 -10.74 -11.58
N PHE A 266 31.92 -9.62 -10.91
CA PHE A 266 32.99 -8.71 -11.26
C PHE A 266 33.70 -8.29 -9.99
N SER A 267 35.02 -8.49 -9.94
CA SER A 267 35.86 -7.84 -8.94
C SER A 267 35.75 -6.31 -9.06
N GLU A 268 36.01 -5.60 -7.97
CA GLU A 268 36.08 -4.13 -7.93
C GLU A 268 36.93 -3.56 -9.09
N LYS A 269 38.10 -4.16 -9.31
CA LYS A 269 38.99 -3.85 -10.44
C LYS A 269 38.32 -4.02 -11.82
N GLN A 270 37.51 -5.06 -12.03
CA GLN A 270 36.78 -5.23 -13.29
C GLN A 270 35.69 -4.16 -13.47
N PHE A 271 35.02 -3.72 -12.40
CA PHE A 271 34.11 -2.58 -12.48
C PHE A 271 34.84 -1.28 -12.84
N GLU A 272 36.00 -1.01 -12.23
CA GLU A 272 36.85 0.13 -12.57
C GLU A 272 37.32 0.12 -14.03
N GLU A 273 37.65 -1.04 -14.59
CA GLU A 273 38.07 -1.20 -15.99
C GLU A 273 36.89 -1.13 -16.98
N ILE A 274 35.71 -1.65 -16.63
CA ILE A 274 34.53 -1.70 -17.50
C ILE A 274 33.79 -0.36 -17.55
N GLY A 275 33.65 0.35 -16.42
CA GLY A 275 32.87 1.60 -16.33
C GLY A 275 33.26 2.67 -17.36
N PRO A 276 34.56 3.00 -17.53
CA PRO A 276 35.03 3.93 -18.56
C PRO A 276 34.74 3.44 -19.99
N GLN A 277 34.85 2.14 -20.26
CA GLN A 277 34.55 1.56 -21.58
C GLN A 277 33.07 1.69 -21.92
N VAL A 278 32.17 1.41 -20.97
CA VAL A 278 30.72 1.59 -21.16
C VAL A 278 30.38 3.04 -21.43
N ARG A 279 30.92 4.00 -20.65
CA ARG A 279 30.71 5.44 -20.90
C ARG A 279 31.19 5.86 -22.30
N ALA A 280 32.39 5.45 -22.70
CA ALA A 280 32.93 5.76 -24.03
C ALA A 280 32.07 5.17 -25.16
N ALA A 281 31.63 3.90 -25.03
CA ALA A 281 30.78 3.23 -26.00
C ALA A 281 29.38 3.88 -26.11
N VAL A 282 28.79 4.32 -24.98
CA VAL A 282 27.54 5.09 -24.97
C VAL A 282 27.70 6.44 -25.68
N GLN A 283 28.76 7.19 -25.40
CA GLN A 283 29.02 8.47 -26.05
C GLN A 283 29.23 8.31 -27.56
N GLN A 284 29.99 7.30 -27.99
CA GLN A 284 30.19 6.97 -29.40
C GLN A 284 28.86 6.57 -30.08
N TYR A 285 28.01 5.78 -29.41
CA TYR A 285 26.69 5.43 -29.93
C TYR A 285 25.81 6.67 -30.13
N ILE A 286 25.74 7.56 -29.13
CA ILE A 286 24.94 8.79 -29.19
C ILE A 286 25.41 9.69 -30.34
N ALA A 287 26.73 9.85 -30.51
CA ALA A 287 27.31 10.61 -31.62
C ALA A 287 26.98 10.00 -32.99
N ALA A 288 27.07 8.66 -33.13
CA ALA A 288 26.75 7.95 -34.37
C ALA A 288 25.25 7.89 -34.70
N ASN A 289 24.37 8.00 -33.70
CA ASN A 289 22.91 7.84 -33.84
C ASN A 289 22.15 9.16 -33.64
N ALA A 290 22.73 10.29 -34.09
CA ALA A 290 22.09 11.62 -34.09
C ALA A 290 21.50 12.04 -32.73
N GLY A 291 22.22 11.79 -31.64
CA GLY A 291 21.79 12.12 -30.28
C GLY A 291 20.90 11.08 -29.60
N ARG A 292 20.53 9.98 -30.29
CA ARG A 292 19.69 8.93 -29.68
C ARG A 292 20.49 8.11 -28.66
N ALA A 293 20.01 8.08 -27.42
CA ALA A 293 20.54 7.20 -26.38
C ALA A 293 20.41 5.71 -26.76
N PRO A 294 21.39 4.85 -26.39
CA PRO A 294 21.20 3.40 -26.41
C PRO A 294 20.18 3.03 -25.34
N ARG A 295 19.40 1.96 -25.58
CA ARG A 295 18.37 1.47 -24.63
C ARG A 295 18.89 0.33 -23.76
N SER A 296 19.99 -0.31 -24.17
CA SER A 296 20.60 -1.45 -23.49
C SER A 296 22.07 -1.63 -23.88
N MET A 297 22.83 -2.46 -23.16
CA MET A 297 24.19 -2.84 -23.58
C MET A 297 24.22 -3.52 -24.96
N ALA A 298 23.15 -4.19 -25.36
CA ALA A 298 23.08 -4.82 -26.69
C ALA A 298 23.19 -3.79 -27.83
N ASP A 299 22.71 -2.56 -27.63
CA ASP A 299 22.80 -1.48 -28.63
C ASP A 299 24.26 -1.00 -28.83
N ILE A 300 25.09 -1.07 -27.79
CA ILE A 300 26.50 -0.65 -27.82
C ILE A 300 27.49 -1.81 -27.96
N ARG A 301 27.02 -3.06 -28.16
CA ARG A 301 27.85 -4.28 -28.16
C ARG A 301 29.07 -4.17 -29.09
N ALA A 302 28.88 -3.63 -30.29
CA ALA A 302 29.95 -3.46 -31.29
C ALA A 302 31.00 -2.39 -30.91
N LEU A 303 30.69 -1.52 -29.94
CA LEU A 303 31.55 -0.45 -29.44
C LEU A 303 32.18 -0.79 -28.07
N LEU A 304 31.80 -1.92 -27.47
CA LEU A 304 32.19 -2.33 -26.13
C LEU A 304 33.04 -3.62 -26.18
N PRO A 305 34.39 -3.54 -26.11
CA PRO A 305 35.27 -4.70 -26.21
C PRO A 305 35.01 -5.77 -25.13
N ALA A 306 34.64 -5.35 -23.93
CA ALA A 306 34.30 -6.24 -22.81
C ALA A 306 32.92 -6.92 -22.92
N SER A 307 32.16 -6.70 -24.00
CA SER A 307 30.75 -7.12 -24.07
C SER A 307 30.52 -8.63 -24.01
N SER A 308 31.40 -9.46 -24.59
CA SER A 308 31.33 -10.92 -24.44
C SER A 308 31.65 -11.34 -23.00
N THR A 309 32.70 -10.78 -22.38
CA THR A 309 33.06 -11.04 -20.98
C THR A 309 31.92 -10.71 -20.01
N ILE A 310 31.23 -9.59 -20.24
CA ILE A 310 30.05 -9.18 -19.46
C ILE A 310 28.89 -10.16 -19.70
N ALA A 311 28.67 -10.59 -20.95
CA ALA A 311 27.64 -11.57 -21.27
C ALA A 311 27.91 -12.94 -20.61
N ASP A 312 29.15 -13.41 -20.67
CA ASP A 312 29.60 -14.67 -20.06
C ASP A 312 29.43 -14.67 -18.54
N ALA A 313 29.78 -13.57 -17.86
CA ALA A 313 29.59 -13.41 -16.43
C ALA A 313 28.10 -13.44 -16.03
N LEU A 314 27.23 -12.79 -16.80
CA LEU A 314 25.80 -12.67 -16.48
C LEU A 314 24.97 -13.90 -16.87
N ARG A 315 25.42 -14.71 -17.84
CA ARG A 315 24.65 -15.84 -18.39
C ARG A 315 24.18 -16.85 -17.32
N PRO A 316 24.99 -17.25 -16.32
CA PRO A 316 24.54 -18.16 -15.25
C PRO A 316 23.47 -17.57 -14.34
N VAL A 317 23.56 -16.27 -14.02
CA VAL A 317 22.58 -15.57 -13.16
C VAL A 317 21.25 -15.40 -13.88
N LEU A 318 21.28 -15.00 -15.16
CA LEU A 318 20.08 -14.90 -15.98
C LEU A 318 19.44 -16.28 -16.24
N ALA A 319 20.23 -17.34 -16.41
CA ALA A 319 19.72 -18.70 -16.54
C ALA A 319 18.99 -19.18 -15.28
N GLN A 320 19.49 -18.83 -14.08
CA GLN A 320 18.80 -19.13 -12.82
C GLN A 320 17.50 -18.33 -12.67
N LEU A 321 17.48 -17.06 -13.09
CA LEU A 321 16.27 -16.23 -13.09
C LEU A 321 15.20 -16.78 -14.04
N GLU A 322 15.57 -17.11 -15.28
CA GLU A 322 14.61 -17.68 -16.24
C GLU A 322 14.10 -19.06 -15.80
N TYR A 323 14.94 -19.91 -15.19
CA TYR A 323 14.46 -21.13 -14.53
C TYR A 323 13.46 -20.84 -13.41
N ALA A 324 13.81 -19.93 -12.49
CA ALA A 324 12.97 -19.62 -11.32
C ALA A 324 11.62 -19.03 -11.73
N MET A 325 11.57 -18.14 -12.74
CA MET A 325 10.32 -17.60 -13.26
C MET A 325 9.42 -18.69 -13.87
N GLU A 326 9.97 -19.64 -14.63
CA GLU A 326 9.19 -20.78 -15.15
C GLU A 326 8.75 -21.79 -14.07
N HIS A 327 9.46 -21.84 -12.93
CA HIS A 327 9.23 -22.80 -11.83
C HIS A 327 8.72 -22.12 -10.54
N GLY A 328 7.96 -21.03 -10.68
CA GLY A 328 7.23 -20.41 -9.55
C GLY A 328 8.09 -19.78 -8.44
N GLY A 329 9.38 -19.53 -8.68
CA GLY A 329 10.36 -19.02 -7.72
C GLY A 329 11.30 -20.10 -7.15
N GLU A 330 11.14 -21.36 -7.53
CA GLU A 330 12.02 -22.44 -7.08
C GLU A 330 13.41 -22.39 -7.74
N ALA A 331 14.44 -22.68 -6.95
CA ALA A 331 15.78 -22.91 -7.48
C ALA A 331 15.90 -24.32 -8.08
N PRO A 332 16.76 -24.54 -9.09
CA PRO A 332 16.94 -25.85 -9.68
C PRO A 332 17.58 -26.82 -8.68
N ALA A 333 16.87 -27.90 -8.34
CA ALA A 333 17.40 -28.96 -7.46
C ALA A 333 18.61 -29.73 -8.06
N ASP A 334 18.79 -29.66 -9.39
CA ASP A 334 19.99 -30.14 -10.09
C ASP A 334 20.49 -29.02 -11.01
N PRO A 335 21.73 -28.49 -10.84
CA PRO A 335 22.32 -27.48 -11.70
C PRO A 335 22.32 -27.83 -13.19
N ARG A 336 22.29 -29.12 -13.56
CA ARG A 336 22.19 -29.56 -14.97
C ARG A 336 20.91 -29.08 -15.65
N ARG A 337 19.84 -28.80 -14.90
CA ARG A 337 18.59 -28.22 -15.43
C ARG A 337 18.81 -26.83 -16.03
N LEU A 338 19.80 -26.07 -15.53
CA LEU A 338 20.14 -24.74 -16.06
C LEU A 338 20.76 -24.79 -17.45
N LYS A 339 21.30 -25.93 -17.89
CA LYS A 339 21.99 -26.06 -19.18
C LYS A 339 21.16 -25.51 -20.35
N ARG A 340 19.87 -25.89 -20.42
CA ARG A 340 18.93 -25.40 -21.45
C ARG A 340 18.77 -23.87 -21.44
N TYR A 341 18.77 -23.25 -20.27
CA TYR A 341 18.60 -21.81 -20.10
C TYR A 341 19.89 -21.06 -20.47
N VAL A 342 21.05 -21.58 -20.05
CA VAL A 342 22.37 -21.06 -20.48
C VAL A 342 22.52 -21.14 -22.00
N GLU A 343 22.18 -22.27 -22.62
CA GLU A 343 22.26 -22.46 -24.08
C GLU A 343 21.25 -21.60 -24.86
N ALA A 344 20.15 -21.15 -24.23
CA ALA A 344 19.15 -20.25 -24.83
C ALA A 344 19.46 -18.75 -24.66
N LEU A 345 20.55 -18.40 -23.98
CA LEU A 345 20.96 -17.02 -23.66
C LEU A 345 22.19 -16.60 -24.47
N ASP A 346 21.98 -16.20 -25.72
CA ASP A 346 23.02 -15.54 -26.52
C ASP A 346 23.41 -14.16 -25.95
N ASP A 347 24.58 -13.66 -26.35
CA ASP A 347 25.14 -12.39 -25.84
C ASP A 347 24.22 -11.19 -26.07
N ALA A 348 23.50 -11.15 -27.20
CA ALA A 348 22.59 -10.05 -27.49
C ALA A 348 21.34 -10.11 -26.60
N ARG A 349 20.86 -11.30 -26.25
CA ARG A 349 19.77 -11.51 -25.29
C ARG A 349 20.22 -11.18 -23.86
N VAL A 350 21.42 -11.60 -23.45
CA VAL A 350 22.01 -11.25 -22.14
C VAL A 350 22.19 -9.74 -22.00
N LEU A 351 22.88 -9.09 -22.93
CA LEU A 351 23.17 -7.65 -22.87
C LEU A 351 21.91 -6.78 -23.03
N ARG A 352 20.81 -7.32 -23.58
CA ARG A 352 19.52 -6.60 -23.64
C ARG A 352 18.85 -6.50 -22.27
N ARG A 353 19.18 -7.39 -21.32
CA ARG A 353 18.73 -7.32 -19.92
C ARG A 353 19.40 -6.18 -19.15
N LEU A 354 20.50 -5.61 -19.65
CA LEU A 354 21.18 -4.46 -19.06
C LEU A 354 20.71 -3.18 -19.74
N ARG A 355 19.75 -2.49 -19.12
CA ARG A 355 19.30 -1.16 -19.55
C ARG A 355 20.36 -0.12 -19.21
N LEU A 356 20.53 0.83 -20.13
CA LEU A 356 21.45 1.96 -19.96
C LEU A 356 20.64 3.26 -19.98
N THR A 357 20.90 4.12 -19.00
CA THR A 357 20.36 5.48 -18.91
C THR A 357 21.53 6.45 -18.87
N PRO A 358 21.83 7.18 -19.96
CA PRO A 358 22.83 8.24 -19.95
C PRO A 358 22.37 9.40 -19.06
N GLU A 359 23.28 9.98 -18.30
CA GLU A 359 23.02 11.08 -17.36
C GLU A 359 23.58 12.42 -17.88
N PRO A 360 23.03 13.57 -17.44
CA PRO A 360 23.40 14.88 -17.98
C PRO A 360 24.87 15.28 -17.78
N ASP A 361 25.56 14.69 -16.81
CA ASP A 361 26.98 14.90 -16.51
C ASP A 361 27.92 13.98 -17.32
N GLY A 362 27.38 13.13 -18.18
CA GLY A 362 28.13 12.10 -18.91
C GLY A 362 28.27 10.76 -18.15
N GLY A 363 27.64 10.63 -16.98
CA GLY A 363 27.40 9.37 -16.29
C GLY A 363 26.52 8.43 -17.11
N VAL A 364 26.51 7.16 -16.71
CA VAL A 364 25.61 6.14 -17.27
C VAL A 364 25.17 5.24 -16.13
N THR A 365 23.89 5.32 -15.76
CA THR A 365 23.27 4.36 -14.85
C THR A 365 22.90 3.09 -15.62
N MET A 366 23.16 1.94 -15.02
CA MET A 366 22.84 0.62 -15.56
C MET A 366 21.84 -0.09 -14.66
N ASN A 367 20.74 -0.58 -15.24
CA ASN A 367 19.68 -1.31 -14.52
C ASN A 367 19.42 -2.68 -15.16
N PHE A 368 19.05 -3.66 -14.35
CA PHE A 368 18.56 -4.94 -14.86
C PHE A 368 17.06 -4.87 -15.20
N ASP A 369 16.71 -5.34 -16.40
CA ASP A 369 15.34 -5.50 -16.88
C ASP A 369 14.99 -6.99 -16.99
N PHE A 370 14.30 -7.49 -15.97
CA PHE A 370 13.89 -8.89 -15.88
C PHE A 370 12.70 -9.22 -16.80
N GLY A 371 12.12 -8.23 -17.48
CA GLY A 371 10.95 -8.37 -18.34
C GLY A 371 9.65 -8.55 -17.54
N SER A 372 8.53 -8.34 -18.22
CA SER A 372 7.15 -8.49 -17.71
C SER A 372 6.35 -9.38 -18.65
#